data_AF-A0AAD5J8R7-F1
#
_entry.id   AF-A0AAD5J8R7-F1
#
_cell.length_a   1.000
_cell.length_b   1.000
_cell.length_c   1.000
_cell.angle_alpha   90.00
_cell.angle_beta   90.00
_cell.angle_gamma   90.00
#
_symmetry.space_group_name_H-M   'P 1'
#
loop_
_entity.id
_entity.type
_entity.pdbx_description
1 polymer ?
#
loop_
_entity_poly.entity_id
_entity_poly.type
_entity_poly.pdbx_seq_one_letter_code
_entity_poly.pdbx_strand_id
1 'polypeptide(L)'
;MYHHHLGGLASALHVAVNFGQYPYAGYLPNCPTISRRFMHEEGTPEYAELESNPDKAFLKTITSQLQTVVGNSVIEILSRHSTDEVYLGQRDMSEWTSDQE
;
A
#
# COMPACT_ATOMS: atom_id res chain seq x y z
N MET A 1 7.26 -22.11 21.70
CA MET A 1 7.91 -21.20 20.74
C MET A 1 7.01 -20.76 19.58
N TYR A 2 6.13 -21.61 19.02
CA TYR A 2 5.31 -21.25 17.84
C TYR A 2 4.23 -20.18 18.07
N HIS A 3 3.65 -20.07 19.28
CA HIS A 3 2.57 -19.11 19.57
C HIS A 3 2.99 -17.63 19.49
N HIS A 4 4.25 -17.31 19.83
CA HIS A 4 4.73 -15.92 19.79
C HIS A 4 4.88 -15.40 18.35
N HIS A 5 5.18 -16.26 17.39
CA HIS A 5 5.32 -15.85 15.99
C HIS A 5 3.97 -15.58 15.34
N LEU A 6 2.96 -16.41 15.59
CA LEU A 6 1.61 -16.17 15.05
C LEU A 6 1.00 -14.86 15.53
N GLY A 7 1.11 -14.57 16.84
CA GLY A 7 0.61 -13.31 17.38
C GLY A 7 1.28 -12.07 16.77
N GLY A 8 2.61 -12.12 16.57
CA GLY A 8 3.35 -11.03 15.94
C GLY A 8 3.00 -10.81 14.46
N LEU A 9 2.80 -11.88 13.70
CA LEU A 9 2.38 -11.81 12.29
C LEU A 9 0.98 -11.20 12.14
N ALA A 10 0.02 -11.67 12.94
CA ALA A 10 -1.38 -11.25 12.84
C ALA A 10 -1.67 -9.85 13.40
N SER A 11 -0.76 -9.28 14.22
CA SER A 11 -0.93 -7.96 14.83
C SER A 11 0.12 -6.97 14.31
N ALA A 12 1.27 -6.89 14.98
CA ALA A 12 2.27 -5.86 14.75
C ALA A 12 2.79 -5.83 13.30
N LEU A 13 3.12 -6.99 12.71
CA LEU A 13 3.61 -7.03 11.34
C LEU A 13 2.51 -6.62 10.35
N HIS A 14 1.32 -7.18 10.47
CA HIS A 14 0.18 -6.84 9.62
C HIS A 14 -0.10 -5.33 9.67
N VAL A 15 -0.18 -4.75 10.86
CA VAL A 15 -0.41 -3.29 11.04
C VAL A 15 0.67 -2.48 10.34
N ALA A 16 1.95 -2.83 10.53
CA ALA A 16 3.09 -2.11 9.99
C ALA A 16 3.11 -2.06 8.45
N VAL A 17 2.63 -3.11 7.78
CA VAL A 17 2.61 -3.18 6.30
C VAL A 17 1.27 -2.80 5.68
N ASN A 18 0.18 -2.74 6.47
CA ASN A 18 -1.17 -2.52 5.96
C ASN A 18 -1.61 -1.04 6.03
N PHE A 19 -1.65 -0.45 7.23
CA PHE A 19 -2.32 0.84 7.44
C PHE A 19 -1.53 2.04 6.89
N GLY A 20 -0.27 1.83 6.49
CA GLY A 20 0.56 2.82 5.81
C GLY A 20 0.35 2.89 4.28
N GLN A 21 -0.42 1.96 3.68
CA GLN A 21 -0.56 1.87 2.23
C GLN A 21 -1.08 3.17 1.61
N TYR A 22 -2.25 3.66 2.00
CA TYR A 22 -2.80 4.91 1.45
C TYR A 22 -2.00 6.16 1.85
N PRO A 23 -1.60 6.36 3.12
CA PRO A 23 -0.78 7.50 3.50
C PRO A 23 0.50 7.67 2.66
N TYR A 24 1.12 6.55 2.23
CA TYR A 24 2.34 6.59 1.44
C TYR A 24 2.11 6.51 -0.08
N ALA A 25 1.24 5.61 -0.54
CA ALA A 25 1.02 5.31 -1.95
C ALA A 25 -0.18 6.04 -2.57
N GLY A 26 -0.97 6.79 -1.78
CA GLY A 26 -2.10 7.58 -2.27
C GLY A 26 -1.70 8.66 -3.28
N TYR A 27 -0.47 9.17 -3.19
CA TYR A 27 0.17 9.90 -4.28
C TYR A 27 0.96 8.92 -5.16
N LEU A 28 0.31 8.37 -6.19
CA LEU A 28 0.85 7.26 -6.98
C LEU A 28 2.27 7.47 -7.55
N PRO A 29 2.69 8.67 -8.01
CA PRO A 29 4.08 8.91 -8.40
C PRO A 29 5.13 8.49 -7.34
N ASN A 30 4.77 8.51 -6.05
CA ASN A 30 5.65 8.09 -4.95
C ASN A 30 5.79 6.56 -4.82
N CYS A 31 4.80 5.79 -5.29
CA CYS A 31 4.79 4.32 -5.19
C CYS A 31 4.07 3.69 -6.39
N PRO A 32 4.66 3.74 -7.60
CA PRO A 32 4.03 3.19 -8.80
C PRO A 32 4.01 1.65 -8.74
N THR A 33 2.84 1.08 -9.02
CA THR A 33 2.61 -0.38 -8.97
C THR A 33 2.96 -1.11 -10.27
N ILE A 34 3.04 -0.38 -11.39
CA ILE A 34 3.31 -0.92 -12.72
C ILE A 34 4.27 0.02 -13.46
N SER A 35 5.25 -0.56 -14.16
CA SER A 35 5.93 0.10 -15.27
C SER A 35 5.42 -0.47 -16.60
N ARG A 36 4.97 0.40 -17.50
CA ARG A 36 4.36 0.08 -18.80
C ARG A 36 5.35 0.15 -19.96
N ARG A 37 6.56 0.66 -19.73
CA ARG A 37 7.57 0.91 -20.77
C ARG A 37 8.96 0.58 -20.23
N PHE A 38 9.85 0.14 -21.12
CA PHE A 38 11.28 0.05 -20.83
C PHE A 38 11.93 1.42 -20.87
N MET A 39 13.18 1.50 -20.42
CA MET A 39 14.01 2.68 -20.64
C MET A 39 14.13 2.92 -22.15
N HIS A 40 13.97 4.17 -22.58
CA HIS A 40 14.09 4.54 -23.97
C HIS A 40 15.57 4.61 -24.38
N GLU A 41 15.88 4.22 -25.62
CA GLU A 41 17.24 4.24 -26.17
C GLU A 41 17.56 5.60 -26.78
N GLU A 42 18.83 6.02 -26.72
CA GLU A 42 19.30 7.26 -27.32
C GLU A 42 18.96 7.33 -28.82
N GLY A 43 18.53 8.50 -29.28
CA GLY A 43 18.12 8.73 -30.67
C GLY A 43 16.68 8.32 -31.01
N THR A 44 15.92 7.76 -30.06
CA THR A 44 14.48 7.52 -30.24
C THR A 44 13.63 8.77 -29.95
N PRO A 45 12.45 8.92 -30.58
CA PRO A 45 11.53 10.01 -30.27
C PRO A 45 11.12 10.06 -28.79
N GLU A 46 10.99 8.90 -28.15
CA GLU A 46 10.64 8.78 -26.74
C GLU A 46 11.79 9.23 -25.83
N TYR A 47 13.04 9.02 -26.22
CA TYR A 47 14.20 9.58 -25.52
C TYR A 47 14.21 11.11 -25.60
N ALA A 48 13.90 11.68 -26.77
CA ALA A 48 13.75 13.13 -26.91
C ALA A 48 12.57 13.69 -26.09
N GLU A 49 11.47 12.93 -25.91
CA GLU A 49 10.37 13.29 -24.99
C GLU A 49 10.85 13.27 -23.53
N LEU A 50 11.68 12.31 -23.14
CA LEU A 50 12.26 12.27 -21.79
C LEU A 50 13.12 13.50 -21.49
N GLU A 51 13.94 13.95 -22.44
CA GLU A 51 14.78 15.15 -22.28
C GLU A 51 13.95 16.44 -22.22
N SER A 52 12.92 16.55 -23.07
CA SER A 52 12.12 17.77 -23.21
C SER A 52 10.97 17.88 -22.20
N ASN A 53 10.41 16.76 -21.76
CA ASN A 53 9.30 16.70 -20.81
C ASN A 53 9.38 15.42 -19.93
N PRO A 54 10.27 15.42 -18.93
CA PRO A 54 10.49 14.26 -18.08
C PRO A 54 9.24 13.85 -17.30
N ASP A 55 8.39 14.79 -16.87
CA ASP A 55 7.15 14.50 -16.15
C ASP A 55 6.17 13.70 -17.01
N LYS A 56 6.00 14.10 -18.27
CA LYS A 56 5.13 13.39 -19.22
C LYS A 56 5.68 12.02 -19.55
N ALA A 57 6.99 11.90 -19.75
CA ALA A 57 7.66 10.61 -19.97
C ALA A 57 7.45 9.69 -18.76
N PHE A 58 7.65 10.20 -17.53
CA PHE A 58 7.44 9.48 -16.29
C PHE A 58 5.99 8.98 -16.15
N LEU A 59 5.00 9.86 -16.34
CA LEU A 59 3.57 9.51 -16.27
C LEU A 59 3.13 8.50 -17.34
N LYS A 60 3.79 8.49 -18.51
CA LYS A 60 3.57 7.47 -19.55
C LYS A 60 4.18 6.12 -19.20
N THR A 61 5.24 6.11 -18.41
CA THR A 61 5.94 4.90 -17.96
C THR A 61 5.23 4.25 -16.78
N ILE A 62 4.84 5.00 -15.75
CA ILE A 62 4.19 4.42 -14.56
C ILE A 62 2.72 4.05 -14.78
N THR A 63 2.04 3.54 -13.74
CA THR A 63 0.61 3.14 -13.74
C THR A 63 -0.30 4.16 -14.44
N SER A 64 -1.25 3.67 -15.25
CA SER A 64 -2.18 4.54 -15.98
C SER A 64 -3.16 5.26 -15.04
N GLN A 65 -3.76 6.37 -15.50
CA GLN A 65 -4.68 7.17 -14.68
C GLN A 65 -5.88 6.36 -14.16
N LEU A 66 -6.54 5.57 -15.01
CA LEU A 66 -7.69 4.77 -14.56
C LEU A 66 -7.29 3.72 -13.52
N GLN A 67 -6.17 3.01 -13.77
CA GLN A 67 -5.65 2.03 -12.81
C GLN A 67 -5.20 2.69 -11.50
N THR A 68 -4.73 3.93 -11.56
CA THR A 68 -4.38 4.73 -10.38
C THR A 68 -5.60 4.99 -9.51
N VAL A 69 -6.70 5.43 -10.12
CA VAL A 69 -7.95 5.70 -9.39
C VAL A 69 -8.46 4.42 -8.72
N VAL A 70 -8.46 3.30 -9.45
CA VAL A 70 -8.90 2.01 -8.91
C VAL A 70 -7.96 1.55 -7.78
N GLY A 71 -6.65 1.59 -8.02
CA GLY A 71 -5.63 1.20 -7.03
C GLY A 71 -5.74 2.02 -5.75
N ASN A 72 -5.82 3.35 -5.87
CA ASN A 72 -5.97 4.27 -4.75
C ASN A 72 -7.24 3.97 -3.95
N SER A 73 -8.37 3.72 -4.62
CA SER A 73 -9.63 3.38 -3.94
C SER A 73 -9.49 2.11 -3.09
N VAL A 74 -8.76 1.10 -3.59
CA VAL A 74 -8.52 -0.15 -2.86
C VAL A 74 -7.64 0.09 -1.64
N ILE A 75 -6.48 0.73 -1.81
CA ILE A 75 -5.57 0.97 -0.68
C ILE A 75 -6.17 1.94 0.35
N GLU A 76 -7.07 2.84 -0.06
CA GLU A 76 -7.83 3.70 0.85
C GLU A 76 -8.68 2.87 1.80
N ILE A 77 -9.45 1.92 1.28
CA ILE A 77 -10.29 1.04 2.08
C ILE A 77 -9.44 0.19 3.03
N LEU A 78 -8.35 -0.40 2.53
CA LEU A 78 -7.47 -1.27 3.32
C LEU A 78 -6.71 -0.52 4.41
N SER A 79 -6.52 0.80 4.28
CA SER A 79 -5.76 1.61 5.23
C SER A 79 -6.61 2.23 6.33
N ARG A 80 -7.91 1.95 6.38
CA ARG A 80 -8.82 2.49 7.38
C ARG A 80 -9.07 1.47 8.48
N HIS A 81 -9.09 1.94 9.72
CA HIS A 81 -9.57 1.15 10.84
C HIS A 81 -11.09 1.16 10.87
N SER A 82 -11.69 0.00 11.11
CA SER A 82 -13.12 -0.09 11.37
C SER A 82 -13.46 0.49 12.74
N THR A 83 -14.70 0.93 12.93
CA THR A 83 -15.15 1.50 14.22
C THR A 83 -15.29 0.45 15.32
N ASP A 84 -15.39 -0.83 14.94
CA ASP A 84 -15.48 -2.01 15.80
C ASP A 84 -14.15 -2.78 15.92
N GLU A 85 -13.02 -2.17 15.53
CA GLU A 85 -11.69 -2.79 15.62
C GLU A 85 -11.28 -3.09 17.08
N VAL A 86 -10.70 -4.28 17.31
CA VAL A 86 -10.17 -4.69 18.62
C VAL A 86 -8.65 -4.62 18.59
N TYR A 87 -8.08 -3.67 19.31
CA TYR A 87 -6.64 -3.42 19.30
C TYR A 87 -5.86 -4.40 20.19
N LEU A 88 -4.55 -4.48 19.97
CA LEU A 88 -3.67 -5.32 20.79
C LEU A 88 -3.80 -4.95 22.28
N GLY A 89 -4.05 -5.96 23.12
CA GLY A 89 -4.32 -5.77 24.55
C GLY A 89 -5.81 -5.63 24.90
N GLN A 90 -6.68 -5.54 23.90
CA GLN A 90 -8.13 -5.56 24.07
C GLN A 90 -8.71 -6.94 23.72
N ARG A 91 -9.92 -7.20 24.20
CA ARG A 91 -10.74 -8.36 23.85
C ARG A 91 -12.17 -7.91 23.64
N ASP A 92 -12.85 -8.57 22.71
CA ASP A 92 -14.25 -8.28 22.40
C ASP A 92 -15.22 -8.75 23.51
N MET A 93 -14.82 -9.76 24.29
CA MET A 93 -15.60 -10.27 25.42
C MET A 93 -14.78 -10.31 26.71
N SER A 94 -15.37 -9.83 27.81
CA SER A 94 -14.76 -9.86 29.15
C SER A 94 -14.62 -11.27 29.70
N GLU A 95 -15.58 -12.15 29.42
CA GLU A 95 -15.64 -13.53 29.96
C GLU A 95 -15.06 -14.58 29.00
N TRP A 96 -14.01 -14.23 28.26
CA TRP A 96 -13.36 -15.16 27.33
C TRP A 96 -12.69 -16.36 28.02
N THR A 97 -12.44 -16.28 29.33
CA THR A 97 -11.96 -17.37 30.19
C THR A 97 -12.78 -17.46 31.47
N SER A 98 -12.88 -18.67 32.04
CA SER A 98 -13.51 -18.92 33.34
C SER A 98 -12.57 -18.68 34.53
N ASP A 99 -11.29 -18.42 34.26
CA ASP A 99 -10.29 -18.13 35.29
C ASP A 99 -10.57 -16.77 35.92
N GLN A 100 -10.49 -16.68 37.25
CA GLN A 100 -10.54 -15.40 37.95
C GLN A 100 -9.21 -14.66 37.76
N GLU A 101 -9.27 -13.36 37.48
CA GLU A 101 -8.08 -12.47 37.42
C GLU A 101 -7.33 -12.38 38.75
#